data_AF-A0A950I530-F1
#
_entry.id   AF-A0A950I530-F1
#
_cell.length_a   1.000
_cell.length_b   1.000
_cell.length_c   1.000
_cell.angle_alpha   90.00
_cell.angle_beta   90.00
_cell.angle_gamma   90.00
#
_symmetry.space_group_name_H-M   'P 1'
#
loop_
_entity.id
_entity.type
_entity.pdbx_description
1 polymer ?
#
loop_
_entity_poly.entity_id
_entity_poly.type
_entity_poly.pdbx_seq_one_letter_code
_entity_poly.pdbx_strand_id
1 'polypeptide(L)'
;ANTQYIVGVEMLLAAQGLTMTEALLPGFALGEGTQAAYDEVRRRIPACLDGDRWFHDDIVAAQSFVTTGSVRKAVEAKIGEFA
;
A
#
# COMPACT_ATOMS: atom_id res chain seq x y z
N ALA A 1 6.60 -8.43 -16.22
CA ALA A 1 5.13 -8.47 -16.06
C ALA A 1 4.73 -9.18 -14.76
N ASN A 2 5.00 -10.48 -14.59
CA ASN A 2 4.53 -11.24 -13.41
C ASN A 2 5.01 -10.67 -12.07
N THR A 3 6.27 -10.28 -11.94
CA THR A 3 6.82 -9.71 -10.70
C THR A 3 6.11 -8.42 -10.27
N GLN A 4 5.57 -7.63 -11.19
CA GLN A 4 4.85 -6.40 -10.86
C GLN A 4 3.55 -6.71 -10.12
N TYR A 5 2.86 -7.80 -10.49
CA TYR A 5 1.70 -8.28 -9.75
C TYR A 5 2.08 -8.78 -8.37
N ILE A 6 3.17 -9.56 -8.27
CA ILE A 6 3.65 -10.09 -6.97
C ILE A 6 3.93 -8.95 -6.00
N VAL A 7 4.73 -7.96 -6.42
CA VAL A 7 5.09 -6.80 -5.59
C VAL A 7 3.87 -5.93 -5.29
N GLY A 8 2.97 -5.73 -6.25
CA GLY A 8 1.72 -5.00 -6.01
C GLY A 8 0.84 -5.68 -4.95
N VAL A 9 0.66 -7.00 -5.06
CA VAL A 9 -0.12 -7.79 -4.08
C VAL A 9 0.54 -7.78 -2.71
N GLU A 10 1.87 -7.84 -2.64
CA GLU A 10 2.61 -7.70 -1.38
C GLU A 10 2.30 -6.35 -0.71
N MET A 11 2.32 -5.23 -1.45
CA MET A 11 1.96 -3.91 -0.92
C MET A 11 0.49 -3.87 -0.43
N LEU A 12 -0.43 -4.46 -1.19
CA LEU A 12 -1.84 -4.55 -0.82
C LEU A 12 -2.03 -5.30 0.51
N LEU A 13 -1.39 -6.47 0.65
CA LEU A 13 -1.51 -7.30 1.86
C LEU A 13 -0.80 -6.66 3.06
N ALA A 14 0.35 -6.01 2.84
CA ALA A 14 1.05 -5.27 3.88
C ALA A 14 0.18 -4.12 4.43
N ALA A 15 -0.43 -3.31 3.55
CA ALA A 15 -1.35 -2.27 3.97
C ALA A 15 -2.56 -2.84 4.72
N GLN A 16 -3.07 -4.01 4.32
CA GLN A 16 -4.14 -4.70 5.04
C GLN A 16 -3.73 -5.09 6.45
N GLY A 17 -2.57 -5.73 6.61
CA GLY A 17 -2.04 -6.06 7.93
C GLY A 17 -1.90 -4.84 8.83
N LEU A 18 -1.36 -3.73 8.29
CA LEU A 18 -1.20 -2.48 9.03
C LEU A 18 -2.55 -1.95 9.54
N THR A 19 -3.56 -1.84 8.67
CA THR A 19 -4.90 -1.38 9.07
C THR A 19 -5.53 -2.29 10.13
N MET A 20 -5.37 -3.61 10.01
CA MET A 20 -5.90 -4.57 11.00
C MET A 20 -5.27 -4.41 12.38
N THR A 21 -4.03 -3.91 12.45
CA THR A 21 -3.31 -3.71 13.71
C THR A 21 -3.49 -2.32 14.32
N GLU A 22 -4.04 -1.34 13.60
CA GLU A 22 -4.20 0.05 14.10
C GLU A 22 -4.95 0.11 15.44
N ALA A 23 -6.03 -0.67 15.58
CA ALA A 23 -6.81 -0.74 16.81
C ALA A 23 -6.05 -1.38 17.98
N LEU A 24 -5.04 -2.22 17.70
CA LEU A 24 -4.20 -2.88 18.70
C LEU A 24 -3.01 -2.01 19.13
N LEU A 25 -2.66 -1.00 18.33
CA LEU A 25 -1.47 -0.15 18.49
C LEU A 25 -1.83 1.34 18.47
N PRO A 26 -2.64 1.83 19.43
CA PRO A 26 -3.09 3.22 19.43
C PRO A 26 -1.91 4.18 19.52
N GLY A 27 -1.84 5.13 18.59
CA GLY A 27 -0.76 6.14 18.54
C GLY A 27 0.57 5.63 17.98
N PHE A 28 0.64 4.40 17.47
CA PHE A 28 1.81 3.92 16.75
C PHE A 28 1.91 4.60 15.39
N ALA A 29 3.00 5.34 15.18
CA ALA A 29 3.30 5.97 13.90
C ALA A 29 4.27 5.12 13.10
N LEU A 30 3.98 4.94 11.81
CA LEU A 30 4.93 4.38 10.86
C LEU A 30 6.06 5.39 10.60
N GLY A 31 7.21 4.92 10.11
CA GLY A 31 8.23 5.82 9.56
C GLY A 31 7.65 6.63 8.40
N GLU A 32 8.11 7.87 8.21
CA GLU A 32 7.50 8.82 7.26
C GLU A 32 7.35 8.27 5.83
N GLY A 33 8.37 7.55 5.33
CA GLY A 33 8.31 6.89 4.03
C GLY A 33 7.29 5.75 4.00
N THR A 34 7.26 4.90 5.03
CA THR A 34 6.28 3.81 5.13
C THR A 34 4.86 4.34 5.25
N GLN A 35 4.65 5.44 5.99
CA GLN A 35 3.37 6.12 6.08
C GLN A 35 2.91 6.63 4.71
N ALA A 36 3.80 7.27 3.95
CA ALA A 36 3.50 7.76 2.60
C ALA A 36 3.09 6.62 1.65
N ALA A 37 3.78 5.48 1.72
CA ALA A 37 3.44 4.30 0.94
C ALA A 37 2.08 3.73 1.33
N TYR A 38 1.83 3.58 2.63
CA TYR A 38 0.55 3.10 3.17
C TYR A 38 -0.61 4.00 2.74
N ASP A 39 -0.46 5.31 2.88
CA ASP A 39 -1.46 6.30 2.51
C ASP A 39 -1.78 6.23 1.01
N GLU A 40 -0.77 6.11 0.14
CA GLU A 40 -0.99 5.99 -1.32
C GLU A 40 -1.71 4.69 -1.68
N VAL A 41 -1.38 3.56 -1.03
CA VAL A 41 -2.11 2.30 -1.22
C VAL A 41 -3.57 2.47 -0.78
N ARG A 42 -3.81 3.05 0.41
CA ARG A 42 -5.15 3.22 0.99
C ARG A 42 -6.02 4.23 0.25
N ARG A 43 -5.41 5.26 -0.33
CA ARG A 43 -6.08 6.22 -1.21
C ARG A 43 -6.71 5.54 -2.42
N ARG A 44 -6.10 4.45 -2.92
CA ARG A 44 -6.56 3.75 -4.13
C ARG A 44 -7.34 2.48 -3.83
N ILE A 45 -6.97 1.76 -2.78
CA ILE A 45 -7.55 0.48 -2.38
C ILE A 45 -7.98 0.55 -0.91
N PRO A 46 -9.29 0.74 -0.65
CA PRO A 46 -9.83 0.71 0.71
C PRO A 46 -9.52 -0.60 1.43
N ALA A 47 -9.38 -0.52 2.75
CA ALA A 47 -9.20 -1.70 3.58
C ALA A 47 -10.42 -2.64 3.48
N CYS A 48 -10.16 -3.95 3.43
CA CYS A 48 -11.22 -4.96 3.42
C CYS A 48 -11.38 -5.51 4.85
N LEU A 49 -12.25 -4.88 5.64
CA LEU A 49 -12.50 -5.30 7.03
C LEU A 49 -13.87 -5.98 7.21
N ASP A 50 -14.81 -5.72 6.30
CA ASP A 50 -16.17 -6.24 6.34
C ASP A 50 -16.32 -7.50 5.48
N GLY A 51 -15.70 -8.59 5.95
CA GLY A 51 -15.73 -9.89 5.28
C GLY A 51 -14.99 -9.92 3.94
N ASP A 52 -15.27 -10.97 3.16
CA ASP A 52 -14.59 -11.22 1.89
C ASP A 52 -15.21 -10.40 0.75
N ARG A 53 -14.37 -9.88 -0.15
CA ARG A 53 -14.77 -9.28 -1.42
C ARG A 53 -13.99 -9.84 -2.58
N TRP A 54 -14.38 -9.51 -3.80
CA TRP A 54 -13.66 -9.90 -5.00
C TRP A 54 -12.44 -9.02 -5.22
N PHE A 55 -11.24 -9.62 -5.24
CA PHE A 55 -9.95 -8.89 -5.26
C PHE A 55 -9.40 -8.60 -6.66
N HIS A 56 -10.05 -9.03 -7.75
CA HIS A 56 -9.47 -8.87 -9.10
C HIS A 56 -9.10 -7.41 -9.42
N ASP A 57 -10.03 -6.49 -9.18
CA ASP A 57 -9.82 -5.07 -9.46
C ASP A 57 -8.77 -4.46 -8.51
N ASP A 58 -8.73 -4.92 -7.26
CA ASP A 58 -7.70 -4.50 -6.30
C ASP A 58 -6.30 -4.97 -6.74
N ILE A 59 -6.18 -6.20 -7.26
CA ILE A 59 -4.90 -6.74 -7.74
C ILE A 59 -4.43 -5.96 -8.97
N VAL A 60 -5.33 -5.61 -9.89
CA VAL A 60 -5.01 -4.75 -11.03
C VAL A 60 -4.61 -3.35 -10.57
N ALA A 61 -5.34 -2.76 -9.62
CA ALA A 61 -4.96 -1.48 -9.03
C ALA A 61 -3.61 -1.55 -8.31
N ALA A 62 -3.32 -2.63 -7.61
CA ALA A 62 -2.08 -2.82 -6.88
C ALA A 62 -0.87 -2.97 -7.82
N GLN A 63 -1.04 -3.67 -8.94
CA GLN A 63 -0.02 -3.75 -9.99
C GLN A 63 0.29 -2.36 -10.58
N SER A 64 -0.70 -1.46 -10.63
CA SER A 64 -0.50 -0.10 -11.14
C SER A 64 0.47 0.73 -10.29
N PHE A 65 0.62 0.44 -8.99
CA PHE A 65 1.60 1.12 -8.13
C PHE A 65 3.03 0.92 -8.60
N VAL A 66 3.32 -0.29 -9.08
CA VAL A 66 4.66 -0.67 -9.58
C VAL A 66 4.87 -0.12 -10.99
N THR A 67 3.87 -0.22 -11.87
CA THR A 67 4.03 0.19 -13.28
C THR A 67 4.06 1.71 -13.46
N THR A 68 3.33 2.45 -12.63
CA THR A 68 3.32 3.93 -12.66
C THR A 68 4.39 4.56 -11.75
N GLY A 69 4.92 3.76 -10.81
CA GLY A 69 5.80 4.21 -9.74
C GLY A 69 5.11 5.12 -8.73
N SER A 70 3.77 5.08 -8.59
CA SER A 70 3.04 6.04 -7.74
C SER A 70 3.45 5.94 -6.27
N VAL A 71 3.59 4.73 -5.72
CA VAL A 71 4.05 4.52 -4.34
C VAL A 71 5.47 5.05 -4.16
N ARG A 72 6.37 4.78 -5.12
CA ARG A 72 7.74 5.31 -5.07
C ARG A 72 7.75 6.83 -5.04
N LYS A 73 7.01 7.49 -5.93
CA LYS A 73 6.89 8.95 -5.99
C LYS A 73 6.30 9.53 -4.70
N ALA A 74 5.31 8.86 -4.10
CA ALA A 74 4.73 9.28 -2.84
C ALA A 74 5.75 9.25 -1.70
N VAL A 75 6.59 8.20 -1.66
CA VAL A 75 7.69 8.08 -0.70
C VAL A 75 8.76 9.14 -0.96
N GLU A 76 9.24 9.28 -2.20
CA GLU A 76 10.27 10.25 -2.60
C GLU A 76 9.84 11.70 -2.27
N ALA A 77 8.56 12.02 -2.44
CA ALA A 77 8.00 13.32 -2.07
C ALA A 77 8.01 13.61 -0.57
N LYS A 78 8.16 12.58 0.28
CA LYS A 78 8.23 12.73 1.74
C LYS A 78 9.65 12.70 2.27
N ILE A 79 10.49 11.79 1.77
CA ILE A 79 11.82 11.52 2.37
C ILE A 79 13.00 11.83 1.45
N GLY A 80 12.75 12.33 0.23
CA GLY A 80 13.77 12.61 -0.78
C GLY A 80 13.99 11.45 -1.76
N GLU A 81 14.73 11.73 -2.84
CA GLU A 81 15.00 10.77 -3.91
C GLU A 81 16.07 9.75 -3.53
N PHE A 82 16.02 8.56 -4.16
CA PHE A 82 17.09 7.57 -4.05
C PHE A 82 18.33 8.02 -4.84
N ALA A 83 19.52 7.67 -4.33
CA ALA A 83 20.79 7.88 -5.04
C ALA A 83 21.00 6.86 -6.17
#